data_AF-A0A9Q0NI16-F1
#
_entry.id   AF-A0A9Q0NI16-F1
#
_cell.length_a   1.000
_cell.length_b   1.000
_cell.length_c   1.000
_cell.angle_alpha   90.00
_cell.angle_beta   90.00
_cell.angle_gamma   90.00
#
_symmetry.space_group_name_H-M   'P 1'
#
loop_
_entity.id
_entity.type
_entity.pdbx_description
1 polymer ?
#
loop_
_entity_poly.entity_id
_entity_poly.type
_entity_poly.pdbx_seq_one_letter_code
_entity_poly.pdbx_strand_id
1 'polypeptide(L)'
;MLASNDLPKFIFNHSSLFSDIIAPLFCLTLIALLLSRIFDSKPSRKVFLLDFACYKPPAGLTWSKELVIERARQACTNLSEETLEFMEKLLEKSGLGPSTYLPDAFRRDPPNECLDDARNESEMVIFGAVDELLAKTGVKGEDIGIVIVNCGVLEAAPSLSAMIVNRYKLGDKVASYDLSGMGCSAGLSRSCRPCETVASGLLILYSFIFY
;
A
#
# COMPACT_ATOMS: atom_id res chain seq x y z
N MET A 1 -71.04 24.04 16.10
CA MET A 1 -71.05 24.86 14.88
C MET A 1 -69.62 25.31 14.63
N LEU A 2 -68.87 24.58 13.80
CA LEU A 2 -67.61 25.07 13.24
C LEU A 2 -67.97 25.84 11.96
N ALA A 3 -67.49 27.07 11.82
CA ALA A 3 -67.90 27.96 10.75
C ALA A 3 -67.30 27.53 9.39
N SER A 4 -68.14 27.50 8.36
CA SER A 4 -67.81 27.20 6.95
C SER A 4 -66.68 28.07 6.34
N ASN A 5 -66.25 29.13 7.02
CA ASN A 5 -65.26 30.09 6.55
C ASN A 5 -63.82 29.78 6.99
N ASP A 6 -63.62 28.75 7.82
CA ASP A 6 -62.28 28.39 8.32
C ASP A 6 -61.55 27.38 7.43
N LEU A 7 -62.29 26.56 6.66
CA LEU A 7 -61.73 25.55 5.77
C LEU A 7 -60.92 26.14 4.60
N PRO A 8 -61.38 27.20 3.89
CA PRO A 8 -60.60 27.80 2.80
C PRO A 8 -59.35 28.50 3.31
N LYS A 9 -59.41 29.16 4.47
CA LYS A 9 -58.25 29.80 5.10
C LYS A 9 -57.24 28.78 5.59
N PHE A 10 -57.68 27.66 6.15
CA PHE A 10 -56.81 26.57 6.55
C PHE A 10 -56.09 25.98 5.33
N ILE A 11 -56.81 25.69 4.23
CA ILE A 11 -56.21 25.16 2.99
C ILE A 11 -55.25 26.17 2.35
N PHE A 12 -55.63 27.45 2.28
CA PHE A 12 -54.79 28.50 1.69
C PHE A 12 -53.51 28.70 2.51
N ASN A 13 -53.62 28.75 3.84
CA ASN A 13 -52.48 28.89 4.74
C ASN A 13 -51.58 27.64 4.73
N HIS A 14 -52.16 26.43 4.61
CA HIS A 14 -51.38 25.20 4.48
C HIS A 14 -50.65 25.14 3.12
N SER A 15 -51.26 25.66 2.05
CA SER A 15 -50.65 25.72 0.72
C SER A 15 -49.52 26.76 0.62
N SER A 16 -49.65 27.90 1.30
CA SER A 16 -48.57 28.90 1.40
C SER A 16 -47.42 28.39 2.27
N LEU A 17 -47.72 27.76 3.41
CA LEU A 17 -46.71 27.18 4.30
C LEU A 17 -45.94 26.01 3.63
N PHE A 18 -46.63 25.22 2.80
CA PHE A 18 -46.02 24.18 1.99
C PHE A 18 -45.05 24.79 0.96
N SER A 19 -45.46 25.86 0.27
CA SER A 19 -44.60 26.57 -0.69
C SER A 19 -43.40 27.27 -0.02
N ASP A 20 -43.62 27.96 1.09
CA ASP A 20 -42.60 28.77 1.76
C ASP A 20 -41.52 27.94 2.46
N ILE A 21 -41.80 26.67 2.80
CA ILE A 21 -40.84 25.79 3.50
C ILE A 21 -40.26 24.73 2.55
N ILE A 22 -41.09 24.13 1.68
CA ILE A 22 -40.64 23.01 0.84
C ILE A 22 -39.85 23.50 -0.36
N ALA A 23 -40.20 24.66 -0.93
CA ALA A 23 -39.43 25.24 -2.02
C ALA A 23 -37.97 25.54 -1.60
N PRO A 24 -37.67 26.25 -0.49
CA PRO A 24 -36.28 26.50 -0.10
C PRO A 24 -35.56 25.22 0.34
N LEU A 25 -36.22 24.25 0.98
CA LEU A 25 -35.60 22.97 1.32
C LEU A 25 -35.21 22.19 0.06
N PHE A 26 -36.10 22.15 -0.93
CA PHE A 26 -35.83 21.53 -2.23
C PHE A 26 -34.68 22.24 -2.95
N CYS A 27 -34.68 23.58 -2.97
CA CYS A 27 -33.58 24.37 -3.52
C CYS A 27 -32.25 24.10 -2.81
N LEU A 28 -32.23 24.02 -1.47
CA LEU A 28 -31.03 23.69 -0.70
C LEU A 28 -30.51 22.29 -1.01
N THR A 29 -31.40 21.30 -1.15
CA THR A 29 -30.99 19.94 -1.54
C THR A 29 -30.44 19.89 -2.96
N LEU A 30 -31.04 20.61 -3.91
CA LEU A 30 -30.53 20.71 -5.28
C LEU A 30 -29.18 21.42 -5.32
N ILE A 31 -29.02 22.53 -4.59
CA ILE A 31 -27.75 23.24 -4.49
C ILE A 31 -26.69 22.32 -3.87
N ALA A 32 -27.01 21.58 -2.80
CA ALA A 32 -26.09 20.64 -2.18
C ALA A 32 -25.67 19.51 -3.14
N LEU A 33 -26.61 18.96 -3.92
CA LEU A 33 -26.33 17.93 -4.93
C LEU A 33 -25.49 18.48 -6.09
N LEU A 34 -25.75 19.71 -6.53
CA LEU A 34 -24.95 20.37 -7.57
C LEU A 34 -23.54 20.67 -7.07
N LEU A 35 -23.40 21.15 -5.84
CA LEU A 35 -22.09 21.38 -5.21
C LEU A 35 -21.33 20.08 -5.01
N SER A 36 -21.98 19.00 -4.57
CA SER A 36 -21.34 17.69 -4.45
C SER A 36 -20.84 17.21 -5.81
N ARG A 37 -21.69 17.29 -6.84
CA ARG A 37 -21.31 16.93 -8.21
C ARG A 37 -20.15 17.78 -8.71
N ILE A 38 -20.11 19.08 -8.46
CA ILE A 38 -19.00 19.94 -8.87
C ILE A 38 -17.70 19.58 -8.12
N PHE A 39 -17.80 19.24 -6.82
CA PHE A 39 -16.66 18.77 -6.04
C PHE A 39 -16.14 17.41 -6.54
N ASP A 40 -17.05 16.49 -6.86
CA ASP A 40 -16.75 15.16 -7.43
C ASP A 40 -16.27 15.25 -8.89
N SER A 41 -16.66 16.30 -9.61
CA SER A 41 -16.27 16.55 -11.01
C SER A 41 -14.92 17.22 -11.16
N LYS A 42 -14.19 17.48 -10.05
CA LYS A 42 -12.79 17.91 -10.17
C LYS A 42 -12.04 16.81 -10.93
N PRO A 43 -11.50 17.11 -12.12
CA PRO A 43 -10.79 16.10 -12.90
C PRO A 43 -9.65 15.58 -12.04
N SER A 44 -9.57 14.25 -11.89
CA SER A 44 -8.44 13.62 -11.23
C SER A 44 -7.17 14.15 -11.89
N ARG A 45 -6.26 14.72 -11.10
CA ARG A 45 -4.97 15.15 -11.61
C ARG A 45 -4.33 13.93 -12.26
N LYS A 46 -3.88 14.05 -13.51
CA LYS A 46 -3.23 12.94 -14.20
C LYS A 46 -1.94 12.60 -13.44
N VAL A 47 -1.86 11.38 -12.93
CA VAL A 47 -0.67 10.83 -12.28
C VAL A 47 0.02 9.91 -13.27
N PHE A 48 1.34 10.05 -13.40
CA PHE A 48 2.16 9.25 -14.29
C PHE A 48 3.23 8.53 -13.48
N LEU A 49 3.53 7.29 -13.85
CA LEU A 49 4.70 6.57 -13.34
C LEU A 49 5.94 7.13 -14.03
N LEU A 50 6.86 7.69 -13.25
CA LEU A 50 8.11 8.23 -13.78
C LEU A 50 9.11 7.12 -14.09
N ASP A 51 9.37 6.25 -13.11
CA ASP A 51 10.34 5.13 -13.21
C ASP A 51 10.05 4.09 -12.11
N PHE A 52 10.72 2.94 -12.16
CA PHE A 52 10.70 1.89 -11.16
C PHE A 52 12.08 1.23 -10.98
N ALA A 53 12.31 0.67 -9.81
CA ALA A 53 13.52 -0.08 -9.50
C ALA A 53 13.19 -1.31 -8.65
N CYS A 54 13.96 -2.37 -8.85
CA CYS A 54 13.84 -3.62 -8.10
C CYS A 54 15.21 -3.97 -7.53
N TYR A 55 15.30 -4.12 -6.21
CA TYR A 55 16.54 -4.52 -5.59
C TYR A 55 16.88 -5.98 -5.92
N LYS A 56 18.10 -6.21 -6.38
CA LYS A 56 18.67 -7.55 -6.54
C LYS A 56 19.62 -7.84 -5.38
N PRO A 57 19.33 -8.83 -4.52
CA PRO A 57 20.23 -9.19 -3.43
C PRO A 57 21.61 -9.66 -3.93
N PRO A 58 22.67 -9.50 -3.11
CA PRO A 58 24.01 -9.95 -3.48
C PRO A 58 24.09 -11.46 -3.66
N ALA A 59 25.04 -11.92 -4.47
CA ALA A 59 25.21 -13.34 -4.81
C ALA A 59 25.41 -14.25 -3.58
N GLY A 60 25.96 -13.72 -2.48
CA GLY A 60 26.08 -14.44 -1.21
C GLY A 60 24.73 -14.83 -0.59
N LEU A 61 23.64 -14.17 -0.99
CA LEU A 61 22.28 -14.47 -0.56
C LEU A 61 21.55 -15.46 -1.48
N THR A 62 22.22 -16.05 -2.48
CA THR A 62 21.62 -17.03 -3.40
C THR A 62 21.34 -18.38 -2.72
N TRP A 63 20.21 -18.99 -3.08
CA TRP A 63 19.75 -20.31 -2.66
C TRP A 63 19.35 -21.13 -3.88
N SER A 64 19.89 -22.34 -4.01
CA SER A 64 19.41 -23.32 -5.00
C SER A 64 18.28 -24.16 -4.41
N LYS A 65 17.50 -24.82 -5.28
CA LYS A 65 16.42 -25.72 -4.84
C LYS A 65 16.95 -26.87 -3.99
N GLU A 66 18.12 -27.39 -4.35
CA GLU A 66 18.80 -28.47 -3.61
C GLU A 66 19.19 -28.00 -2.21
N LEU A 67 19.73 -26.78 -2.08
CA LEU A 67 20.09 -26.20 -0.79
C LEU A 67 18.87 -26.03 0.12
N VAL A 68 17.70 -25.67 -0.43
CA VAL A 68 16.45 -25.58 0.33
C VAL A 68 16.07 -26.95 0.90
N ILE A 69 16.14 -28.02 0.11
CA ILE A 69 15.83 -29.38 0.56
C ILE A 69 16.84 -29.89 1.58
N GLU A 70 18.14 -29.64 1.36
CA GLU A 70 19.20 -30.00 2.29
C GLU A 70 18.97 -29.32 3.66
N ARG A 71 18.68 -28.02 3.65
CA ARG A 71 18.42 -27.26 4.89
C ARG A 71 17.12 -27.67 5.57
N ALA A 72 16.06 -27.96 4.81
CA ALA A 72 14.83 -28.50 5.38
C ALA A 72 15.09 -29.84 6.10
N ARG A 73 15.89 -30.73 5.51
CA ARG A 73 16.29 -32.01 6.11
C ARG A 73 17.12 -31.83 7.39
N GLN A 74 18.01 -30.85 7.43
CA GLN A 74 18.88 -30.57 8.59
C GLN A 74 18.12 -29.87 9.73
N ALA A 75 17.37 -28.81 9.41
CA ALA A 75 16.74 -27.95 10.41
C ALA A 75 15.42 -28.51 10.95
N CYS A 76 14.69 -29.30 10.16
CA CYS A 76 13.39 -29.83 10.55
C CYS A 76 13.48 -31.34 10.82
N THR A 77 13.75 -31.71 12.07
CA THR A 77 13.91 -33.11 12.51
C THR A 77 12.68 -34.00 12.33
N ASN A 78 11.52 -33.39 12.05
CA ASN A 78 10.22 -34.08 11.99
C ASN A 78 9.66 -34.19 10.56
N LEU A 79 10.42 -33.81 9.53
CA LEU A 79 10.00 -33.97 8.15
C LEU A 79 10.21 -35.42 7.69
N SER A 80 9.16 -36.04 7.16
CA SER A 80 9.27 -37.35 6.51
C SER A 80 9.92 -37.22 5.14
N GLU A 81 10.52 -38.30 4.64
CA GLU A 81 11.09 -38.33 3.29
C GLU A 81 10.03 -38.10 2.22
N GLU A 82 8.78 -38.57 2.40
CA GLU A 82 7.72 -38.27 1.44
C GLU A 82 7.39 -36.77 1.36
N THR A 83 7.53 -36.06 2.49
CA THR A 83 7.32 -34.61 2.55
C THR A 83 8.45 -33.87 1.83
N LEU A 84 9.70 -34.30 2.02
CA LEU A 84 10.85 -33.72 1.33
C LEU A 84 10.77 -33.93 -0.19
N GLU A 85 10.41 -35.14 -0.64
CA GLU A 85 10.17 -35.40 -2.07
C GLU A 85 9.02 -34.56 -2.64
N PHE A 86 7.97 -34.33 -1.85
CA PHE A 86 6.87 -33.46 -2.26
C PHE A 86 7.33 -32.00 -2.39
N MET A 87 8.10 -31.49 -1.42
CA MET A 87 8.70 -30.15 -1.48
C MET A 87 9.61 -30.00 -2.70
N GLU A 88 10.44 -30.98 -3.01
CA GLU A 88 11.30 -30.96 -4.19
C GLU A 88 10.47 -30.88 -5.48
N LYS A 89 9.44 -31.72 -5.61
CA LYS A 89 8.50 -31.69 -6.76
C LYS A 89 7.77 -30.35 -6.86
N LEU A 90 7.43 -29.71 -5.75
CA LEU A 90 6.85 -28.36 -5.73
C LEU A 90 7.84 -27.30 -6.19
N LEU A 91 9.09 -27.33 -5.71
CA LEU A 91 10.14 -26.41 -6.13
C LEU A 91 10.42 -26.53 -7.64
N GLU A 92 10.38 -27.73 -8.20
CA GLU A 92 10.50 -27.95 -9.63
C GLU A 92 9.35 -27.38 -10.46
N LYS A 93 8.15 -27.30 -9.87
CA LYS A 93 6.93 -26.80 -10.54
C LYS A 93 6.56 -25.36 -10.17
N SER A 94 7.34 -24.71 -9.31
CA SER A 94 7.09 -23.36 -8.79
C SER A 94 7.22 -22.26 -9.85
N GLY A 95 7.86 -22.54 -10.99
CA GLY A 95 8.20 -21.53 -11.99
C GLY A 95 9.39 -20.64 -11.58
N LEU A 96 10.02 -20.92 -10.44
CA LEU A 96 11.28 -20.28 -10.04
C LEU A 96 12.44 -20.79 -10.91
N GLY A 97 13.43 -19.91 -11.10
CA GLY A 97 14.68 -20.29 -11.75
C GLY A 97 15.47 -21.34 -10.95
N PRO A 98 16.64 -21.77 -11.45
CA PRO A 98 17.49 -22.74 -10.75
C PRO A 98 17.93 -22.28 -9.34
N SER A 99 17.93 -20.97 -9.11
CA SER A 99 18.20 -20.37 -7.81
C SER A 99 17.39 -19.09 -7.61
N THR A 100 17.16 -18.74 -6.35
CA THR A 100 16.53 -17.50 -5.89
C THR A 100 17.30 -16.95 -4.69
N TYR A 101 16.76 -15.95 -3.99
CA TYR A 101 17.37 -15.38 -2.79
C TYR A 101 16.47 -15.61 -1.58
N LEU A 102 17.09 -15.92 -0.44
CA LEU A 102 16.41 -16.00 0.86
C LEU A 102 17.23 -15.21 1.90
N PRO A 103 16.58 -14.74 2.98
CA PRO A 103 17.22 -14.03 4.07
C PRO A 103 18.42 -14.80 4.62
N ASP A 104 19.43 -14.07 5.08
CA ASP A 104 20.59 -14.70 5.73
C ASP A 104 20.22 -15.44 7.02
N ALA A 105 19.09 -15.06 7.62
CA ALA A 105 18.52 -15.73 8.77
C ALA A 105 18.34 -17.25 8.59
N PHE A 106 17.98 -17.69 7.39
CA PHE A 106 17.80 -19.10 7.06
C PHE A 106 19.13 -19.87 6.90
N ARG A 107 20.27 -19.17 6.75
CA ARG A 107 21.58 -19.84 6.62
C ARG A 107 22.18 -20.26 7.96
N ARG A 108 21.73 -19.68 9.08
CA ARG A 108 22.22 -20.03 10.42
C ARG A 108 21.76 -21.43 10.83
N ASP A 109 22.51 -22.04 11.73
CA ASP A 109 22.18 -23.33 12.35
C ASP A 109 22.25 -23.18 13.89
N PRO A 110 21.10 -23.17 14.59
CA PRO A 110 19.73 -23.25 14.04
C PRO A 110 19.33 -21.95 13.30
N PRO A 111 18.36 -22.00 12.37
CA PRO A 111 17.78 -20.81 11.79
C PRO A 111 17.26 -19.87 12.88
N ASN A 112 17.53 -18.58 12.74
CA ASN A 112 17.12 -17.58 13.71
C ASN A 112 16.53 -16.39 12.96
N GLU A 113 15.22 -16.21 13.02
CA GLU A 113 14.54 -15.06 12.43
C GLU A 113 14.21 -14.10 13.56
N CYS A 114 15.13 -13.18 13.86
CA CYS A 114 14.88 -12.13 14.83
C CYS A 114 14.43 -10.84 14.14
N LEU A 115 13.75 -9.98 14.91
CA LEU A 115 13.22 -8.71 14.40
C LEU A 115 14.33 -7.81 13.83
N ASP A 116 15.53 -7.84 14.42
CA ASP A 116 16.67 -7.06 13.96
C ASP A 116 17.16 -7.52 12.58
N ASP A 117 17.14 -8.83 12.31
CA ASP A 117 17.55 -9.38 11.01
C ASP A 117 16.52 -9.07 9.93
N ALA A 118 15.23 -9.22 10.25
CA ALA A 118 14.14 -8.82 9.35
C ALA A 118 14.19 -7.31 9.03
N ARG A 119 14.55 -6.49 10.02
CA ARG A 119 14.77 -5.06 9.85
C ARG A 119 15.96 -4.77 8.95
N ASN A 120 17.11 -5.39 9.21
CA ASN A 120 18.33 -5.21 8.41
C ASN A 120 18.10 -5.59 6.94
N GLU A 121 17.38 -6.68 6.71
CA GLU A 121 16.98 -7.09 5.36
C GLU A 121 16.04 -6.07 4.71
N SER A 122 15.00 -5.64 5.43
CA SER A 122 14.07 -4.63 4.93
C SER A 122 14.79 -3.34 4.55
N GLU A 123 15.73 -2.88 5.38
CA GLU A 123 16.59 -1.72 5.09
C GLU A 123 17.41 -1.93 3.82
N MET A 124 18.05 -3.09 3.68
CA MET A 124 18.87 -3.42 2.51
C MET A 124 18.04 -3.36 1.22
N VAL A 125 16.87 -3.98 1.20
CA VAL A 125 16.04 -4.06 -0.01
C VAL A 125 15.34 -2.73 -0.31
N ILE A 126 14.81 -2.04 0.71
CA ILE A 126 14.15 -0.74 0.55
C ILE A 126 15.17 0.29 0.06
N PHE A 127 16.29 0.45 0.77
CA PHE A 127 17.27 1.48 0.41
C PHE A 127 17.97 1.14 -0.90
N GLY A 128 18.27 -0.13 -1.17
CA GLY A 128 18.83 -0.51 -2.46
C GLY A 128 17.91 -0.18 -3.65
N ALA A 129 16.60 -0.39 -3.51
CA ALA A 129 15.64 -0.03 -4.56
C ALA A 129 15.45 1.50 -4.68
N VAL A 130 15.35 2.22 -3.55
CA VAL A 130 15.18 3.68 -3.57
C VAL A 130 16.44 4.39 -4.08
N ASP A 131 17.63 3.95 -3.70
CA ASP A 131 18.90 4.48 -4.18
C ASP A 131 18.99 4.37 -5.72
N GLU A 132 18.64 3.21 -6.27
CA GLU A 132 18.60 3.00 -7.72
C GLU A 132 17.55 3.88 -8.41
N LEU A 133 16.35 4.01 -7.82
CA LEU A 133 15.27 4.82 -8.37
C LEU A 133 15.64 6.32 -8.41
N LEU A 134 16.20 6.84 -7.32
CA LEU A 134 16.63 8.24 -7.24
C LEU A 134 17.81 8.51 -8.17
N ALA A 135 18.74 7.55 -8.31
CA ALA A 135 19.84 7.65 -9.26
C ALA A 135 19.37 7.68 -10.72
N LYS A 136 18.37 6.86 -11.07
CA LYS A 136 17.77 6.83 -12.43
C LYS A 136 17.01 8.11 -12.77
N THR A 137 16.22 8.61 -11.82
CA THR A 137 15.30 9.72 -12.06
C THR A 137 15.93 11.10 -11.83
N GLY A 138 17.00 11.18 -11.02
CA GLY A 138 17.61 12.45 -10.61
C GLY A 138 16.73 13.28 -9.67
N VAL A 139 15.63 12.72 -9.16
CA VAL A 139 14.71 13.41 -8.24
C VAL A 139 15.39 13.58 -6.90
N LYS A 140 15.32 14.78 -6.34
CA LYS A 140 15.84 15.05 -5.01
C LYS A 140 14.81 14.68 -3.95
N GLY A 141 15.29 14.29 -2.77
CA GLY A 141 14.41 13.97 -1.63
C GLY A 141 13.45 15.10 -1.25
N GLU A 142 13.87 16.37 -1.42
CA GLU A 142 13.04 17.55 -1.16
C GLU A 142 11.78 17.66 -2.05
N ASP A 143 11.82 17.06 -3.24
CA ASP A 143 10.71 17.08 -4.21
C ASP A 143 9.70 15.93 -3.97
N ILE A 144 9.98 15.04 -3.01
CA ILE A 144 9.14 13.88 -2.70
C ILE A 144 8.09 14.28 -1.66
N GLY A 145 6.85 14.44 -2.12
CA GLY A 145 5.72 14.81 -1.26
C GLY A 145 5.02 13.65 -0.57
N ILE A 146 5.14 12.41 -1.09
CA ILE A 146 4.39 11.25 -0.58
C ILE A 146 5.27 9.99 -0.64
N VAL A 147 5.29 9.22 0.45
CA VAL A 147 5.93 7.90 0.53
C VAL A 147 4.88 6.87 0.93
N ILE A 148 4.78 5.79 0.15
CA ILE A 148 3.90 4.66 0.47
C ILE A 148 4.73 3.38 0.51
N VAL A 149 4.91 2.83 1.70
CA VAL A 149 5.57 1.54 1.88
C VAL A 149 4.51 0.48 2.08
N ASN A 150 4.57 -0.59 1.29
CA ASN A 150 3.79 -1.79 1.55
C ASN A 150 4.72 -2.93 1.99
N CYS A 151 4.47 -3.43 3.20
CA CYS A 151 5.15 -4.61 3.72
C CYS A 151 4.12 -5.56 4.33
N GLY A 152 4.09 -6.80 3.86
CA GLY A 152 3.18 -7.82 4.37
C GLY A 152 3.68 -8.53 5.64
N VAL A 153 4.96 -8.35 5.99
CA VAL A 153 5.68 -9.27 6.90
C VAL A 153 6.29 -8.56 8.12
N LEU A 154 6.52 -7.25 8.04
CA LEU A 154 7.20 -6.49 9.08
C LEU A 154 6.45 -5.21 9.43
N GLU A 155 6.01 -5.11 10.68
CA GLU A 155 5.51 -3.90 11.29
C GLU A 155 6.39 -3.61 12.52
N ALA A 156 7.39 -2.74 12.33
CA ALA A 156 8.41 -2.44 13.35
C ALA A 156 8.44 -0.94 13.68
N ALA A 157 9.05 -0.59 14.81
CA ALA A 157 9.29 0.79 15.21
C ALA A 157 10.79 1.17 15.08
N PRO A 158 11.14 2.32 14.49
CA PRO A 158 10.32 3.19 13.63
C PRO A 158 9.72 2.44 12.43
N SER A 159 8.62 2.97 11.90
CA SER A 159 7.96 2.40 10.72
C SER A 159 8.85 2.50 9.48
N LEU A 160 8.62 1.63 8.50
CA LEU A 160 9.46 1.55 7.30
C LEU A 160 9.41 2.85 6.49
N SER A 161 8.23 3.48 6.39
CA SER A 161 8.09 4.78 5.74
C SER A 161 8.86 5.88 6.48
N ALA A 162 8.87 5.89 7.82
CA ALA A 162 9.64 6.84 8.61
C ALA A 162 11.16 6.65 8.41
N MET A 163 11.61 5.41 8.20
CA MET A 163 13.02 5.11 7.91
C MET A 163 13.46 5.71 6.56
N ILE A 164 12.62 5.64 5.52
CA ILE A 164 12.85 6.29 4.23
C ILE A 164 12.92 7.82 4.41
N VAL A 165 11.92 8.41 5.07
CA VAL A 165 11.85 9.85 5.32
C VAL A 165 13.14 10.36 5.98
N ASN A 166 13.58 9.68 7.05
CA ASN A 166 14.76 10.09 7.80
C ASN A 166 16.08 9.86 7.03
N ARG A 167 16.21 8.76 6.28
CA ARG A 167 17.44 8.45 5.53
C ARG A 167 17.67 9.43 4.39
N TYR A 168 16.64 9.68 3.59
CA TYR A 168 16.73 10.52 2.38
C TYR A 168 16.49 12.01 2.64
N LYS A 169 16.28 12.39 3.91
CA LYS A 169 16.02 13.78 4.32
C LYS A 169 14.91 14.40 3.48
N LEU A 170 13.79 13.67 3.37
CA LEU A 170 12.61 14.16 2.68
C LEU A 170 12.07 15.41 3.40
N GLY A 171 11.35 16.26 2.68
CA GLY A 171 10.86 17.53 3.23
C GLY A 171 9.91 17.34 4.43
N ASP A 172 9.86 18.34 5.32
CA ASP A 172 9.08 18.31 6.57
C ASP A 172 7.57 18.06 6.40
N LYS A 173 7.04 18.26 5.19
CA LYS A 173 5.62 18.10 4.84
C LYS A 173 5.32 16.80 4.09
N VAL A 174 6.26 15.86 4.05
CA VAL A 174 6.06 14.57 3.39
C VAL A 174 4.94 13.79 4.08
N ALA A 175 4.01 13.26 3.29
CA ALA A 175 3.00 12.33 3.78
C ALA A 175 3.52 10.90 3.66
N SER A 176 3.70 10.21 4.77
CA SER A 176 4.22 8.84 4.81
C SER A 176 3.14 7.84 5.25
N TYR A 177 2.97 6.76 4.50
CA TYR A 177 2.00 5.71 4.76
C TYR A 177 2.67 4.34 4.77
N ASP A 178 2.42 3.55 5.82
CA ASP A 178 2.76 2.13 5.87
C ASP A 178 1.48 1.32 5.65
N LEU A 179 1.48 0.51 4.61
CA LEU A 179 0.39 -0.37 4.24
C LEU A 179 0.77 -1.80 4.63
N SER A 180 -0.09 -2.42 5.42
CA SER A 180 0.00 -3.82 5.83
C SER A 180 -1.31 -4.56 5.52
N GLY A 181 -1.28 -5.89 5.51
CA GLY A 181 -2.48 -6.74 5.38
C GLY A 181 -3.06 -6.96 3.97
N MET A 182 -2.45 -6.38 2.91
CA MET A 182 -2.91 -6.58 1.52
C MET A 182 -2.25 -7.76 0.80
N GLY A 183 -1.19 -8.35 1.37
CA GLY A 183 -0.44 -9.47 0.78
C GLY A 183 0.08 -9.18 -0.63
N CYS A 184 0.19 -10.21 -1.47
CA CYS A 184 0.73 -10.13 -2.83
C CYS A 184 -0.07 -9.22 -3.80
N SER A 185 -1.28 -8.78 -3.42
CA SER A 185 -2.14 -7.93 -4.25
C SER A 185 -1.84 -6.42 -4.14
N ALA A 186 -1.03 -6.05 -3.16
CA ALA A 186 -0.84 -4.65 -2.78
C ALA A 186 -0.27 -3.76 -3.90
N GLY A 187 0.66 -4.27 -4.71
CA GLY A 187 1.29 -3.51 -5.80
C GLY A 187 0.34 -3.09 -6.93
N LEU A 188 -0.84 -3.71 -7.03
CA LEU A 188 -1.86 -3.41 -8.05
C LEU A 188 -3.12 -2.78 -7.47
N SER A 189 -3.16 -2.53 -6.16
CA SER A 189 -4.37 -2.04 -5.49
C SER A 189 -4.68 -0.60 -5.93
N ARG A 190 -5.70 -0.46 -6.78
CA ARG A 190 -6.23 0.82 -7.29
C ARG A 190 -6.88 1.68 -6.18
N SER A 191 -7.14 1.10 -5.01
CA SER A 191 -7.87 1.72 -3.89
C SER A 191 -6.93 2.35 -2.85
N CYS A 192 -5.84 2.99 -3.28
CA CYS A 192 -5.08 3.85 -2.40
C CYS A 192 -5.69 5.26 -2.41
N ARG A 193 -6.42 5.62 -1.33
CA ARG A 193 -6.80 7.03 -1.04
C ARG A 193 -5.64 8.04 -1.18
N PRO A 194 -4.37 7.68 -0.93
CA PRO A 194 -3.24 8.57 -1.20
C PRO A 194 -3.15 9.05 -2.66
N CYS A 195 -3.57 8.24 -3.64
CA CYS A 195 -3.57 8.63 -5.07
C CYS A 195 -4.53 9.80 -5.36
N GLU A 196 -5.61 9.95 -4.59
CA GLU A 196 -6.52 11.11 -4.70
C GLU A 196 -5.92 12.39 -4.10
N THR A 197 -4.90 12.24 -3.24
CA THR A 197 -4.21 13.35 -2.53
C THR A 197 -2.95 13.83 -3.27
N VAL A 198 -2.58 13.21 -4.40
CA VAL A 198 -1.38 13.59 -5.19
C VAL A 198 -1.61 14.95 -5.87
N ALA A 199 -1.39 16.03 -5.12
CA ALA A 199 -1.44 17.38 -5.65
C ALA A 199 -0.12 17.80 -6.33
N SER A 200 1.02 17.23 -5.92
CA SER A 200 2.36 17.65 -6.40
C SER A 200 3.52 16.87 -5.75
N GLY A 201 3.66 15.56 -5.96
CA GLY A 201 4.80 14.81 -5.41
C GLY A 201 5.05 13.46 -6.07
N LEU A 202 6.34 13.06 -6.16
CA LEU A 202 6.75 11.72 -6.56
C LEU A 202 6.22 10.70 -5.55
N LEU A 203 5.65 9.60 -6.06
CA LEU A 203 5.14 8.49 -5.26
C LEU A 203 6.14 7.33 -5.34
N ILE A 204 6.76 6.98 -4.20
CA ILE A 204 7.51 5.73 -4.08
C ILE A 204 6.53 4.68 -3.58
N LEU A 205 6.21 3.71 -4.42
CA LEU A 205 5.50 2.48 -4.06
C LEU A 205 6.54 1.38 -3.92
N TYR A 206 6.70 0.88 -2.70
CA TYR A 206 7.54 -0.27 -2.44
C TYR A 206 6.67 -1.44 -2.01
N SER A 207 6.77 -2.59 -2.67
CA SER A 207 6.06 -3.80 -2.32
C SER A 207 7.06 -4.93 -2.13
N PHE A 208 7.17 -5.43 -0.91
CA PHE A 208 7.94 -6.64 -0.62
C PHE A 208 7.09 -7.86 -1.02
N ILE A 209 7.60 -8.68 -1.96
CA ILE A 209 7.05 -10.01 -2.27
C ILE A 209 8.16 -10.98 -1.89
N PHE A 210 7.93 -11.80 -0.86
CA PHE A 210 8.69 -13.04 -0.73
C PHE A 210 8.07 -14.09 -1.64
N TYR A 211 8.96 -14.79 -2.34
CA TYR A 211 8.70 -15.90 -3.26
C TYR A 211 8.37 -17.19 -2.50
#